data_AF-A0A1X7LKD3-F1
#
_entry.id   AF-A0A1X7LKD3-F1
#
_cell.length_a   1.000
_cell.length_b   1.000
_cell.length_c   1.000
_cell.angle_alpha   90.00
_cell.angle_beta   90.00
_cell.angle_gamma   90.00
#
_symmetry.space_group_name_H-M   'P 1'
#
loop_
_entity.id
_entity.type
_entity.pdbx_description
1 polymer ?
#
loop_
_entity_poly.entity_id
_entity_poly.type
_entity_poly.pdbx_seq_one_letter_code
_entity_poly.pdbx_strand_id
1 'polypeptide(L)' 'MILKLIKTDVEYQEALNRLEEIFDAKIGTPESDEADILGLLIDEYEKKHYPIDAPDPIE' A
#
# COMPACT_ATOMS: atom_id res chain seq x y z
N MET A 1 5.62 1.00 -15.61
CA MET A 1 5.01 2.15 -14.92
C MET A 1 6.08 2.86 -14.11
N ILE A 2 5.93 4.17 -13.83
CA ILE A 2 6.83 4.85 -12.88
C ILE A 2 6.19 4.67 -11.50
N LEU A 3 6.68 3.68 -10.75
CA LEU A 3 6.31 3.53 -9.35
C LEU A 3 6.77 4.77 -8.58
N LYS A 4 5.80 5.59 -8.18
CA LYS A 4 6.02 6.79 -7.36
C LYS A 4 5.64 6.47 -5.93
N LEU A 5 6.41 7.02 -4.99
CA LEU A 5 6.07 7.01 -3.58
C LEU A 5 4.71 7.68 -3.37
N ILE A 6 3.85 7.04 -2.58
CA ILE A 6 2.56 7.57 -2.16
C ILE A 6 2.84 8.72 -1.17
N LYS A 7 2.35 9.93 -1.48
CA LYS A 7 2.53 11.12 -0.62
C LYS A 7 1.22 11.80 -0.25
N THR A 8 0.13 11.39 -0.88
CA THR A 8 -1.19 12.00 -0.73
C THR A 8 -2.24 10.90 -0.59
N ASP A 9 -3.36 11.22 0.05
CA ASP A 9 -4.48 10.28 0.19
C ASP A 9 -5.07 9.86 -1.15
N VAL A 10 -4.97 10.71 -2.17
CA VAL A 10 -5.38 10.37 -3.54
C VAL A 10 -4.50 9.27 -4.12
N GLU A 11 -3.18 9.42 -4.03
CA GLU A 11 -2.23 8.38 -4.48
C GLU A 11 -2.39 7.08 -3.68
N TYR A 12 -2.74 7.19 -2.40
CA TYR A 12 -3.01 6.04 -1.53
C TYR A 12 -4.25 5.28 -1.99
N GLN A 13 -5.35 5.98 -2.28
CA GLN A 13 -6.56 5.38 -2.83
C GLN A 13 -6.36 4.79 -4.22
N GLU A 14 -5.59 5.45 -5.09
CA GLU A 14 -5.25 4.90 -6.40
C GLU A 14 -4.40 3.63 -6.29
N ALA A 15 -3.41 3.62 -5.38
CA ALA A 15 -2.60 2.44 -5.11
C ALA A 15 -3.44 1.27 -4.58
N LEU A 16 -4.41 1.53 -3.70
CA LEU A 16 -5.34 0.52 -3.19
C LEU A 16 -6.23 -0.04 -4.29
N ASN A 17 -6.85 0.83 -5.10
CA ASN A 17 -7.68 0.39 -6.23
C ASN A 17 -6.85 -0.45 -7.22
N ARG A 18 -5.62 -0.01 -7.51
CA ARG A 18 -4.74 -0.73 -8.42
C ARG A 18 -4.33 -2.07 -7.84
N LEU A 19 -3.99 -2.12 -6.56
CA LEU A 19 -3.66 -3.36 -5.86
C LEU A 19 -4.84 -4.34 -5.93
N GLU A 20 -6.07 -3.87 -5.76
CA GLU A 20 -7.29 -4.69 -5.86
C GLU A 20 -7.47 -5.29 -7.26
N GLU A 21 -7.18 -4.54 -8.33
CA GLU A 21 -7.24 -5.04 -9.71
C GLU A 21 -6.24 -6.17 -9.98
N ILE A 22 -5.04 -6.08 -9.41
CA ILE A 22 -3.95 -7.04 -9.62
C ILE A 22 -3.79 -8.04 -8.46
N PHE A 23 -4.68 -8.00 -7.47
CA PHE A 23 -4.61 -8.86 -6.29
C PHE A 23 -4.79 -10.34 -6.65
N ASP A 24 -5.60 -10.62 -7.68
CA ASP A 24 -5.82 -11.98 -8.21
C ASP A 24 -4.80 -12.37 -9.30
N ALA A 25 -3.79 -11.51 -9.54
CA ALA A 25 -2.77 -11.80 -10.54
C ALA A 25 -2.01 -13.09 -10.20
N LYS A 26 -1.73 -13.89 -11.24
CA LYS A 26 -0.96 -15.12 -11.05
C LYS A 26 0.47 -14.80 -10.63
N ILE A 27 0.97 -15.56 -9.66
CA ILE A 27 2.37 -15.51 -9.23
C ILE A 27 3.30 -15.68 -10.43
N GLY A 28 4.30 -14.81 -10.55
CA GLY A 28 5.27 -14.79 -11.64
C GLY A 28 4.81 -14.02 -12.89
N THR A 29 3.69 -13.31 -12.81
CA THR A 29 3.30 -12.28 -13.79
C THR A 29 3.83 -10.91 -13.37
N PRO A 30 4.04 -9.98 -14.31
CA PRO A 30 4.45 -8.61 -13.97
C PRO A 30 3.45 -7.89 -13.06
N GLU A 31 2.18 -8.32 -13.07
CA GLU A 31 1.13 -7.82 -12.18
C GLU A 31 1.35 -8.28 -10.73
N SER A 32 1.85 -9.51 -10.52
CA SER A 32 2.25 -9.99 -9.19
C SER A 32 3.41 -9.18 -8.62
N ASP A 33 4.45 -8.93 -9.43
CA ASP A 33 5.57 -8.07 -9.02
C ASP A 33 5.08 -6.64 -8.70
N GLU A 34 4.09 -6.12 -9.44
CA GLU A 34 3.47 -4.82 -9.16
C GLU A 34 2.68 -4.83 -7.85
N ALA A 35 1.96 -5.91 -7.55
CA ALA A 35 1.20 -6.08 -6.30
C ALA A 35 2.11 -6.07 -5.06
N ASP A 36 3.23 -6.79 -5.11
CA ASP A 36 4.24 -6.81 -4.05
C ASP A 36 4.78 -5.40 -3.76
N ILE A 37 5.08 -4.63 -4.81
CA ILE A 37 5.63 -3.27 -4.63
C ILE A 37 4.55 -2.31 -4.14
N LEU A 38 3.33 -2.37 -4.67
CA LEU A 38 2.20 -1.55 -4.21
C LEU A 38 1.90 -1.79 -2.73
N GLY A 39 1.88 -3.05 -2.29
CA GLY A 39 1.71 -3.40 -0.89
C GLY A 39 2.76 -2.76 0.01
N LEU A 40 4.03 -2.76 -0.41
CA LEU A 40 5.11 -2.11 0.34
C LEU A 40 4.93 -0.58 0.44
N LEU A 41 4.49 0.06 -0.65
CA LEU A 41 4.27 1.51 -0.69
C LEU A 41 3.09 1.94 0.20
N ILE A 42 2.00 1.15 0.18
CA ILE A 42 0.81 1.36 1.00
C ILE A 42 1.20 1.24 2.48
N ASP A 43 1.89 0.17 2.88
CA ASP A 43 2.36 -0.04 4.26
C ASP A 43 3.27 1.09 4.76
N GLU A 44 4.22 1.55 3.93
CA GLU A 44 5.10 2.67 4.29
C GLU A 44 4.34 3.99 4.42
N TYR A 45 3.30 4.23 3.61
CA TYR A 45 2.41 5.37 3.76
C TYR A 45 1.59 5.27 5.06
N GLU A 46 1.00 4.11 5.33
CA GLU A 46 0.20 3.85 6.52
C GLU A 46 1.02 4.02 7.79
N LYS A 47 2.24 3.46 7.88
CA LYS A 47 3.13 3.68 9.03
C LYS A 47 3.41 5.15 9.31
N LYS A 48 3.45 5.98 8.28
CA LYS A 48 3.77 7.41 8.37
C LYS A 48 2.56 8.27 8.69
N HIS A 49 1.39 7.94 8.15
CA HIS A 49 0.15 8.71 8.26
C HIS A 49 -0.80 8.18 9.34
N TYR A 50 -0.81 6.87 9.55
CA TYR A 50 -1.60 6.14 10.53
C TYR A 50 -0.66 5.37 11.49
N PRO A 51 0.13 6.09 12.29
CA PRO A 51 0.94 5.43 13.31
C PRO A 51 0.01 4.62 14.22
N ILE A 52 0.32 3.34 14.41
CA ILE A 52 -0.33 2.54 15.45
C ILE A 52 0.21 3.07 16.77
N ASP A 53 -0.49 4.07 17.31
CA ASP A 53 -0.28 4.47 18.70
C ASP A 53 -0.66 3.26 19.56
N ALA A 54 0.26 2.85 20.43
CA ALA A 54 -0.05 1.78 21.38
C ALA A 54 -1.30 2.24 22.15
N PRO A 55 -2.28 1.34 22.41
CA PRO A 55 -3.44 1.73 23.20
C PRO A 55 -2.95 2.39 24.49
N ASP A 56 -3.43 3.61 24.78
CA ASP A 56 -3.11 4.31 26.02
C ASP A 56 -3.27 3.32 27.20
N PRO A 57 -2.21 3.08 28.00
CA PRO A 57 -2.35 2.22 29.16
C PRO A 57 -3.41 2.84 30.06
N ILE A 58 -4.51 2.10 30.27
CA ILE A 58 -5.60 2.51 31.14
C ILE A 58 -5.03 2.75 32.55
N GLU A 59 -5.17 3.97 33.08
CA GLU A 59 -4.84 4.34 34.47
C GLU A 59 -5.79 3.70 35.50
#